data_AF-A0A1G3BJ14-F1
#
_entry.id   AF-A0A1G3BJ14-F1
#
_cell.length_a   1.000
_cell.length_b   1.000
_cell.length_c   1.000
_cell.angle_alpha   90.00
_cell.angle_beta   90.00
_cell.angle_gamma   90.00
#
_symmetry.space_group_name_H-M   'P 1'
#
loop_
_entity.id
_entity.type
_entity.pdbx_description
1 polymer ?
#
loop_
_entity_poly.entity_id
_entity_poly.type
_entity_poly.pdbx_seq_one_letter_code
_entity_poly.pdbx_strand_id
1 'polypeptide(L)'
;MDWPNFGWNVIVEFIGLAIGVPITIFVIDWLIKRREEKRWKGLKLLVKKDILYIATVTITSIRCALHISWRDALQINSLAEVSAEEKNRRVTQFGERFARNFEDTYKERLLRMAPSDWNTLRRNFAEFHNGINSTFSMYAGYLEPELAQHLILVRNKTFSILTLYRTFPEAFNDTLENIQHDTALMETREAAVNDIRELIINVLKLRSSVEKL
;
A
#
# COMPACT_ATOMS: atom_id res chain seq x y z
N MET A 1 -26.11 46.53 -58.77
CA MET A 1 -26.02 45.32 -57.91
C MET A 1 -24.58 45.18 -57.51
N ASP A 2 -24.29 45.58 -56.28
CA ASP A 2 -22.94 45.75 -55.75
C ASP A 2 -22.28 44.40 -55.47
N TRP A 3 -21.40 44.01 -56.39
CA TRP A 3 -20.51 42.85 -56.29
C TRP A 3 -19.30 42.93 -55.31
N PRO A 4 -18.90 44.06 -54.66
CA PRO A 4 -17.69 44.06 -53.83
C PRO A 4 -17.81 43.29 -52.51
N ASN A 5 -19.04 43.08 -52.01
CA ASN A 5 -19.26 42.52 -50.66
C ASN A 5 -19.35 40.99 -50.64
N PHE A 6 -19.49 40.32 -51.79
CA PHE A 6 -19.67 38.87 -51.84
C PHE A 6 -18.34 38.12 -51.62
N GLY A 7 -17.26 38.55 -52.27
CA GLY A 7 -15.94 37.95 -52.09
C GLY A 7 -15.36 38.15 -50.69
N TRP A 8 -15.66 39.29 -50.05
CA TRP A 8 -15.11 39.59 -48.74
C TRP A 8 -15.78 38.80 -47.61
N ASN A 9 -17.10 38.61 -47.67
CA ASN A 9 -17.83 37.77 -46.72
C ASN A 9 -17.43 36.29 -46.82
N VAL A 10 -17.21 35.76 -48.03
CA VAL A 10 -16.75 34.38 -48.22
C VAL A 10 -15.33 34.16 -47.68
N ILE A 11 -14.42 35.12 -47.86
CA ILE A 11 -13.05 35.01 -47.34
C ILE A 11 -13.03 35.15 -45.81
N VAL A 12 -13.86 36.03 -45.23
CA VAL A 12 -13.97 36.16 -43.76
C VAL A 12 -14.57 34.91 -43.13
N GLU A 13 -15.56 34.27 -43.76
CA GLU A 13 -16.07 32.96 -43.32
C GLU A 13 -15.04 31.84 -43.49
N PHE A 14 -14.29 31.81 -44.60
CA PHE A 14 -13.23 30.82 -44.81
C PHE A 14 -12.06 30.99 -43.84
N ILE A 15 -11.66 32.23 -43.52
CA ILE A 15 -10.64 32.53 -42.52
C ILE A 15 -11.18 32.22 -41.12
N GLY A 16 -12.45 32.54 -40.84
CA GLY A 16 -13.13 32.18 -39.60
C GLY A 16 -13.20 30.67 -39.38
N LEU A 17 -13.45 29.88 -40.42
CA LEU A 17 -13.37 28.42 -40.38
C LEU A 17 -11.93 27.90 -40.32
N ALA A 18 -11.02 28.44 -41.14
CA ALA A 18 -9.63 27.98 -41.23
C ALA A 18 -8.78 28.32 -40.00
N ILE A 19 -9.11 29.39 -39.26
CA ILE A 19 -8.43 29.78 -38.02
C ILE A 19 -9.26 29.37 -36.79
N GLY A 20 -10.58 29.52 -36.85
CA GLY A 20 -11.47 29.20 -35.74
C GLY A 20 -11.52 27.70 -35.41
N VAL A 21 -11.51 26.83 -36.43
CA VAL A 21 -11.52 25.36 -36.21
C VAL A 21 -10.22 24.90 -35.53
N PRO A 22 -9.00 25.25 -36.00
CA PRO A 22 -7.76 24.87 -35.31
C PRO A 22 -7.65 25.45 -33.90
N ILE A 23 -8.06 26.71 -33.68
CA ILE A 23 -8.04 27.30 -32.33
C ILE A 23 -9.01 26.57 -31.41
N THR A 24 -10.19 26.20 -31.90
CA THR A 24 -11.18 25.47 -31.11
C THR A 24 -10.68 24.07 -30.76
N ILE A 25 -10.07 23.35 -31.71
CA ILE A 25 -9.42 22.05 -31.47
C ILE A 25 -8.33 22.21 -30.40
N PHE A 26 -7.45 23.20 -30.54
CA PHE A 26 -6.39 23.46 -29.57
C PHE A 26 -6.92 23.76 -28.16
N VAL A 27 -7.97 24.58 -28.05
CA VAL A 27 -8.59 24.91 -26.76
C VAL A 27 -9.28 23.69 -26.14
N ILE A 28 -9.98 22.88 -26.95
CA ILE A 28 -10.61 21.64 -26.49
C ILE A 28 -9.54 20.64 -26.03
N ASP A 29 -8.47 20.43 -26.80
CA ASP A 29 -7.35 19.58 -26.43
C ASP A 29 -6.68 20.06 -25.15
N TRP A 30 -6.48 21.37 -25.00
CA TRP A 30 -5.94 21.95 -23.78
C TRP A 30 -6.85 21.73 -22.57
N LEU A 31 -8.16 21.91 -22.72
CA LEU A 31 -9.14 21.67 -21.65
C LEU A 31 -9.22 20.19 -21.28
N ILE A 32 -9.20 19.29 -22.27
CA ILE A 32 -9.16 17.83 -22.07
C ILE A 32 -7.89 17.48 -21.30
N LYS A 33 -6.72 17.92 -21.78
CA LYS A 33 -5.43 17.68 -21.14
C LYS A 33 -5.39 18.19 -19.71
N ARG A 34 -5.87 19.40 -19.45
CA ARG A 34 -5.93 19.98 -18.09
C ARG A 34 -6.88 19.21 -17.17
N ARG A 35 -7.99 18.71 -17.69
CA ARG A 35 -8.94 17.87 -16.93
C ARG A 35 -8.33 16.51 -16.63
N GLU A 36 -7.65 15.91 -17.59
CA GLU A 36 -6.93 14.65 -17.41
C GLU A 36 -5.83 14.81 -16.37
N GLU A 37 -4.98 15.83 -16.47
CA GLU A 37 -3.94 16.14 -15.48
C GLU A 37 -4.49 16.26 -14.05
N LYS A 38 -5.62 16.94 -13.88
CA LYS A 38 -6.30 17.03 -12.57
C LYS A 38 -6.84 15.69 -12.10
N ARG A 39 -7.46 14.89 -12.99
CA ARG A 39 -7.95 13.53 -12.66
C ARG A 39 -6.79 12.63 -12.25
N TRP A 40 -5.69 12.66 -12.98
CA TRP A 40 -4.47 11.91 -12.70
C TRP A 40 -3.85 12.30 -11.36
N LYS A 41 -3.77 13.61 -11.07
CA LYS A 41 -3.29 14.10 -9.77
C LYS A 41 -4.18 13.63 -8.61
N GLY A 42 -5.50 13.71 -8.76
CA GLY A 42 -6.45 13.22 -7.77
C GLY A 42 -6.32 11.71 -7.54
N LEU A 43 -6.18 10.94 -8.62
CA LEU A 43 -6.00 9.49 -8.57
C LEU A 43 -4.70 9.09 -7.87
N LYS A 44 -3.57 9.75 -8.19
CA LYS A 44 -2.28 9.52 -7.51
C LYS A 44 -2.39 9.75 -6.00
N LEU A 45 -3.12 10.77 -5.56
CA LEU A 45 -3.35 11.03 -4.13
C LEU A 45 -4.18 9.92 -3.45
N LEU A 46 -5.19 9.37 -4.14
CA LEU A 46 -5.99 8.26 -3.61
C LEU A 46 -5.16 6.98 -3.50
N VAL A 47 -4.43 6.64 -4.56
CA VAL A 47 -3.48 5.51 -4.57
C VAL A 47 -2.48 5.64 -3.41
N LYS A 48 -1.89 6.83 -3.25
CA LYS A 48 -0.95 7.15 -2.16
C LYS A 48 -1.59 6.93 -0.78
N LYS A 49 -2.81 7.44 -0.57
CA LYS A 49 -3.54 7.27 0.69
C LYS A 49 -3.82 5.81 1.01
N ASP A 50 -4.34 5.05 0.06
CA ASP A 50 -4.72 3.65 0.27
C ASP A 50 -3.49 2.78 0.56
N ILE A 51 -2.38 3.03 -0.13
CA ILE A 51 -1.14 2.28 0.11
C ILE A 51 -0.52 2.64 1.46
N LEU A 52 -0.47 3.93 1.82
CA LEU A 52 0.01 4.33 3.15
C LEU A 52 -0.86 3.73 4.26
N TYR A 53 -2.17 3.63 4.04
CA TYR A 53 -3.08 2.95 4.95
C TYR A 53 -2.72 1.46 5.08
N ILE A 54 -2.64 0.72 3.97
CA ILE A 54 -2.24 -0.71 3.96
C ILE A 54 -0.92 -0.91 4.72
N ALA A 55 0.07 -0.07 4.46
CA ALA A 55 1.36 -0.13 5.11
C ALA A 55 1.29 0.10 6.62
N THR A 56 0.61 1.17 7.04
CA THR A 56 0.46 1.53 8.45
C THR A 56 -0.29 0.44 9.21
N VAL A 57 -1.39 -0.07 8.67
CA VAL A 57 -2.19 -1.08 9.36
C VAL A 57 -1.44 -2.42 9.43
N THR A 58 -0.69 -2.80 8.39
CA THR A 58 0.16 -4.01 8.44
C THR A 58 1.19 -3.95 9.56
N ILE A 59 1.96 -2.87 9.65
CA ILE A 59 2.96 -2.66 10.71
C ILE A 59 2.28 -2.62 12.08
N THR A 60 1.14 -1.94 12.19
CA THR A 60 0.41 -1.77 13.45
C THR A 60 -0.18 -3.09 13.94
N SER A 61 -0.66 -3.97 13.06
CA SER A 61 -1.19 -5.28 13.45
C SER A 61 -0.11 -6.23 13.93
N ILE A 62 1.08 -6.21 13.32
CA ILE A 62 2.24 -6.95 13.81
C ILE A 62 2.66 -6.43 15.19
N ARG A 63 2.71 -5.10 15.38
CA ARG A 63 2.94 -4.48 16.69
C ARG A 63 1.93 -4.95 17.74
N CYS A 64 0.64 -4.92 17.41
CA CYS A 64 -0.44 -5.36 18.32
C CYS A 64 -0.26 -6.81 18.73
N ALA A 65 0.02 -7.70 17.78
CA ALA A 65 0.17 -9.13 18.04
C ALA A 65 1.40 -9.46 18.91
N LEU A 66 2.42 -8.60 18.86
CA LEU A 66 3.59 -8.68 19.72
C LEU A 66 3.40 -7.97 21.08
N HIS A 67 2.20 -7.47 21.36
CA HIS A 67 1.86 -6.72 22.58
C HIS A 67 2.79 -5.52 22.84
N ILE A 68 3.37 -4.95 21.78
CA ILE A 68 4.26 -3.79 21.92
C ILE A 68 3.37 -2.56 22.07
N SER A 69 3.51 -1.82 23.16
CA SER A 69 2.69 -0.62 23.39
C SER A 69 2.92 0.43 22.30
N TRP A 70 1.92 1.29 22.05
CA TRP A 70 2.10 2.38 21.08
C TRP A 70 3.19 3.36 21.52
N ARG A 71 3.41 3.52 22.83
CA ARG A 71 4.48 4.36 23.40
C ARG A 71 5.85 3.81 23.03
N ASP A 72 6.06 2.51 23.18
CA ASP A 72 7.34 1.86 22.88
C ASP A 72 7.59 1.80 21.37
N ALA A 73 6.55 1.48 20.60
CA ALA A 73 6.64 1.41 19.15
C ALA A 73 6.93 2.80 18.53
N LEU A 74 6.23 3.84 18.97
CA LEU A 74 6.35 5.16 18.38
C LEU A 74 7.38 6.06 19.10
N GLN A 75 7.88 5.63 20.25
CA GLN A 75 8.80 6.41 21.11
C GLN A 75 8.25 7.80 21.44
N ILE A 76 6.98 7.86 21.85
CA ILE A 76 6.27 9.10 22.21
C ILE A 76 5.50 8.92 23.52
N ASN A 77 5.41 10.00 24.30
CA ASN A 77 4.76 10.00 25.62
C ASN A 77 3.25 10.27 25.54
N SER A 78 2.78 10.91 24.47
CA SER A 78 1.38 11.29 24.26
C SER A 78 1.02 11.27 22.77
N LEU A 79 -0.25 10.94 22.46
CA LEU A 79 -0.82 11.01 21.11
C LEU A 79 -1.55 12.33 20.81
N ALA A 80 -1.82 13.13 21.85
CA ALA A 80 -2.71 14.30 21.79
C ALA A 80 -2.15 15.45 20.94
N GLU A 81 -0.82 15.53 20.78
CA GLU A 81 -0.14 16.65 20.10
C GLU A 81 0.74 16.21 18.92
N VAL A 82 0.67 14.93 18.55
CA VAL A 82 1.50 14.39 17.47
C VAL A 82 0.72 14.45 16.15
N SER A 83 1.27 15.18 15.17
CA SER A 83 0.69 15.31 13.84
C SER A 83 0.55 13.94 13.14
N ALA A 84 -0.36 13.84 12.17
CA ALA A 84 -0.52 12.61 11.39
C ALA A 84 0.77 12.22 10.65
N GLU A 85 1.50 13.23 10.15
CA GLU A 85 2.78 13.03 9.48
C GLU A 85 3.84 12.47 10.42
N GLU A 86 3.95 13.04 11.63
CA GLU A 86 4.90 12.53 12.64
C GLU A 86 4.51 11.11 13.09
N LYS A 87 3.22 10.82 13.28
CA LYS A 87 2.75 9.45 13.56
C LYS A 87 3.16 8.49 12.45
N ASN A 88 2.95 8.87 11.18
CA ASN A 88 3.35 8.07 10.03
C ASN A 88 4.87 7.82 9.99
N ARG A 89 5.67 8.86 10.23
CA ARG A 89 7.14 8.74 10.30
C ARG A 89 7.58 7.78 11.40
N ARG A 90 6.97 7.86 12.59
CA ARG A 90 7.27 6.95 13.71
C ARG A 90 6.87 5.51 13.44
N VAL A 91 5.76 5.28 12.71
CA VAL A 91 5.37 3.94 12.25
C VAL A 91 6.41 3.37 11.28
N THR A 92 6.88 4.17 10.32
CA THR A 92 7.97 3.76 9.42
C THR A 92 9.22 3.39 10.20
N GLN A 93 9.66 4.25 11.13
CA GLN A 93 10.83 3.99 11.98
C GLN A 93 10.68 2.74 12.83
N PHE A 94 9.47 2.45 13.32
CA PHE A 94 9.21 1.20 14.01
C PHE A 94 9.40 -0.01 13.08
N GLY A 95 8.86 0.03 11.86
CA GLY A 95 9.09 -1.01 10.86
C GLY A 95 10.57 -1.18 10.52
N GLU A 96 11.33 -0.09 10.39
CA GLU A 96 12.78 -0.15 10.16
C GLU A 96 13.54 -0.78 11.33
N ARG A 97 13.22 -0.39 12.58
CA ARG A 97 13.80 -1.02 13.78
C ARG A 97 13.42 -2.49 13.88
N PHE A 98 12.19 -2.83 13.50
CA PHE A 98 11.72 -4.21 13.43
C PHE A 98 12.57 -5.04 12.48
N ALA A 99 12.72 -4.57 11.23
CA ALA A 99 13.51 -5.27 10.21
C ALA A 99 15.00 -5.36 10.59
N ARG A 100 15.57 -4.31 11.18
CA ARG A 100 16.98 -4.27 11.59
C ARG A 100 17.28 -5.24 12.73
N ASN A 101 16.42 -5.30 13.74
CA ASN A 101 16.63 -6.11 14.93
C ASN A 101 15.83 -7.43 14.86
N PHE A 102 15.53 -7.91 13.66
CA PHE A 102 14.61 -9.02 13.48
C PHE A 102 15.15 -10.30 14.12
N GLU A 103 16.36 -10.72 13.73
CA GLU A 103 16.98 -11.95 14.25
C GLU A 103 17.23 -11.85 15.76
N ASP A 104 17.70 -10.70 16.24
CA ASP A 104 18.11 -10.53 17.63
C ASP A 104 16.94 -10.37 18.62
N THR A 105 15.78 -9.89 18.16
CA THR A 105 14.68 -9.48 19.07
C THR A 105 13.32 -10.00 18.65
N TYR A 106 12.96 -9.90 17.38
CA TYR A 106 11.56 -10.08 16.97
C TYR A 106 11.24 -11.51 16.51
N LYS A 107 12.22 -12.23 15.96
CA LYS A 107 12.05 -13.61 15.51
C LYS A 107 11.55 -14.50 16.64
N GLU A 108 12.26 -14.51 17.77
CA GLU A 108 11.89 -15.32 18.92
C GLU A 108 10.53 -14.93 19.52
N ARG A 109 10.24 -13.61 19.55
CA ARG A 109 8.94 -13.13 20.02
C ARG A 109 7.80 -13.60 19.14
N LEU A 110 7.99 -13.64 17.83
CA LEU A 110 7.00 -14.17 16.90
C LEU A 110 6.84 -15.69 17.05
N LEU A 111 7.93 -16.45 17.20
CA LEU A 111 7.88 -17.91 17.41
C LEU A 111 7.12 -18.28 18.69
N ARG A 112 7.27 -17.47 19.75
CA ARG A 112 6.62 -17.62 21.06
C ARG A 112 5.22 -17.01 21.14
N MET A 113 4.67 -16.46 20.06
CA MET A 113 3.34 -15.87 20.10
C MET A 113 2.30 -16.89 20.57
N ALA A 114 1.36 -16.42 21.39
CA ALA A 114 0.25 -17.25 21.83
C ALA A 114 -0.69 -17.55 20.65
N PRO A 115 -1.40 -18.70 20.67
CA PRO A 115 -2.40 -19.04 19.66
C PRO A 115 -3.46 -17.96 19.41
N SER A 116 -3.85 -17.19 20.43
CA SER A 116 -4.77 -16.06 20.31
C SER A 116 -4.21 -14.91 19.47
N ASP A 117 -2.90 -14.65 19.59
CA ASP A 117 -2.24 -13.56 18.89
C ASP A 117 -2.02 -13.93 17.42
N TRP A 118 -1.66 -15.19 17.17
CA TRP A 118 -1.63 -15.78 15.84
C TRP A 118 -3.00 -15.72 15.16
N ASN A 119 -4.09 -16.06 15.86
CA ASN A 119 -5.44 -15.93 15.32
C ASN A 119 -5.83 -14.47 15.03
N THR A 120 -5.35 -13.53 15.84
CA THR A 120 -5.55 -12.09 15.62
C THR A 120 -4.79 -11.63 14.36
N LEU A 121 -3.53 -12.06 14.18
CA LEU A 121 -2.79 -11.79 12.95
C LEU A 121 -3.47 -12.38 11.72
N ARG A 122 -3.92 -13.64 11.79
CA ARG A 122 -4.64 -14.31 10.70
C ARG A 122 -5.86 -13.51 10.24
N ARG A 123 -6.67 -13.02 11.18
CA ARG A 123 -7.83 -12.17 10.86
C ARG A 123 -7.42 -10.86 10.19
N ASN A 124 -6.47 -10.15 10.78
CA ASN A 124 -5.98 -8.88 10.24
C ASN A 124 -5.38 -9.06 8.84
N PHE A 125 -4.60 -10.12 8.62
CA PHE A 125 -4.01 -10.43 7.32
C PHE A 125 -5.05 -10.80 6.27
N ALA A 126 -6.14 -11.49 6.64
CA ALA A 126 -7.25 -11.73 5.72
C ALA A 126 -7.92 -10.42 5.27
N GLU A 127 -8.13 -9.49 6.22
CA GLU A 127 -8.65 -8.14 5.92
C GLU A 127 -7.70 -7.35 5.00
N PHE A 128 -6.39 -7.39 5.26
CA PHE A 128 -5.39 -6.70 4.43
C PHE A 128 -5.29 -7.27 3.04
N HIS A 129 -5.30 -8.61 2.91
CA HIS A 129 -5.27 -9.27 1.62
C HIS A 129 -6.46 -8.84 0.76
N ASN A 130 -7.66 -8.76 1.35
CA ASN A 130 -8.85 -8.26 0.65
C ASN A 130 -8.73 -6.77 0.29
N GLY A 131 -8.21 -5.94 1.20
CA GLY A 131 -7.93 -4.53 0.94
C GLY A 131 -6.96 -4.33 -0.23
N ILE A 132 -5.86 -5.08 -0.26
CA ILE A 132 -4.87 -5.03 -1.34
C ILE A 132 -5.47 -5.47 -2.67
N ASN A 133 -6.29 -6.53 -2.70
CA ASN A 133 -6.98 -6.96 -3.92
C ASN A 133 -7.96 -5.91 -4.44
N SER A 134 -8.66 -5.21 -3.53
CA SER A 134 -9.53 -4.10 -3.90
C SER A 134 -8.74 -2.95 -4.50
N THR A 135 -7.63 -2.53 -3.87
CA THR A 135 -6.73 -1.49 -4.40
C THR A 135 -6.17 -1.87 -5.77
N PHE A 136 -5.75 -3.13 -5.97
CA PHE A 136 -5.33 -3.61 -7.28
C PHE A 136 -6.45 -3.51 -8.31
N SER A 137 -7.64 -3.97 -7.98
CA SER A 137 -8.77 -4.01 -8.91
C SER A 137 -9.23 -2.60 -9.31
N MET A 138 -9.17 -1.64 -8.38
CA MET A 138 -9.53 -0.24 -8.63
C MET A 138 -8.48 0.52 -9.44
N TYR A 139 -7.19 0.21 -9.26
CA TYR A 139 -6.11 1.05 -9.76
C TYR A 139 -5.10 0.35 -10.66
N ALA A 140 -5.28 -0.92 -11.04
CA ALA A 140 -4.28 -1.72 -11.78
C ALA A 140 -3.66 -1.00 -12.99
N GLY A 141 -4.47 -0.32 -13.81
CA GLY A 141 -4.00 0.41 -15.00
C GLY A 141 -3.28 1.73 -14.70
N TYR A 142 -3.17 2.10 -13.42
CA TYR A 142 -2.74 3.40 -12.94
C TYR A 142 -1.61 3.34 -11.90
N LEU A 143 -1.25 2.13 -11.45
CA LEU A 143 -0.12 1.93 -10.56
C LEU A 143 1.19 2.02 -11.35
N GLU A 144 2.15 2.77 -10.82
CA GLU A 144 3.50 2.75 -11.36
C GLU A 144 4.12 1.35 -11.15
N PRO A 145 4.95 0.83 -12.09
CA PRO A 145 5.41 -0.55 -12.06
C PRO A 145 6.10 -0.97 -10.76
N GLU A 146 6.96 -0.12 -10.19
CA GLU A 146 7.66 -0.38 -8.92
C GLU A 146 6.68 -0.56 -7.76
N LEU A 147 5.64 0.27 -7.75
CA LEU A 147 4.62 0.30 -6.70
C LEU A 147 3.64 -0.87 -6.84
N ALA A 148 3.29 -1.26 -8.06
CA ALA A 148 2.58 -2.50 -8.33
C ALA A 148 3.41 -3.73 -7.89
N GLN A 149 4.71 -3.76 -8.18
CA GLN A 149 5.59 -4.85 -7.75
C GLN A 149 5.60 -5.00 -6.24
N HIS A 150 5.83 -3.92 -5.49
CA HIS A 150 5.84 -3.98 -4.02
C HIS A 150 4.48 -4.38 -3.44
N LEU A 151 3.38 -3.88 -4.01
CA LEU A 151 2.04 -4.25 -3.57
C LEU A 151 1.74 -5.74 -3.82
N ILE A 152 2.21 -6.31 -4.95
CA ILE A 152 2.15 -7.76 -5.22
C ILE A 152 2.95 -8.54 -4.17
N LEU A 153 4.17 -8.09 -3.84
CA LEU A 153 5.01 -8.76 -2.85
C LEU A 153 4.36 -8.77 -1.46
N VAL A 154 3.78 -7.64 -1.03
CA VAL A 154 3.01 -7.56 0.22
C VAL A 154 1.84 -8.55 0.17
N ARG A 155 1.03 -8.52 -0.89
CA ARG A 155 -0.09 -9.46 -1.09
C ARG A 155 0.34 -10.91 -1.00
N ASN A 156 1.40 -11.29 -1.71
CA ASN A 156 1.89 -12.66 -1.78
C ASN A 156 2.38 -13.15 -0.41
N LYS A 157 3.06 -12.29 0.36
CA LYS A 157 3.49 -12.66 1.72
C LYS A 157 2.33 -12.80 2.68
N THR A 158 1.35 -11.91 2.61
CA THR A 158 0.10 -12.06 3.38
C THR A 158 -0.62 -13.37 3.01
N PHE A 159 -0.72 -13.69 1.72
CA PHE A 159 -1.35 -14.92 1.24
C PHE A 159 -0.57 -16.18 1.65
N SER A 160 0.77 -16.14 1.60
CA SER A 160 1.64 -17.25 2.03
C SER A 160 1.40 -17.58 3.50
N ILE A 161 1.42 -16.58 4.38
CA ILE A 161 1.14 -16.75 5.82
C ILE A 161 -0.24 -17.37 6.02
N LEU A 162 -1.29 -16.80 5.39
CA LEU A 162 -2.66 -17.33 5.47
C LEU A 162 -2.79 -18.77 4.97
N THR A 163 -1.99 -19.15 3.98
CA THR A 163 -1.95 -20.51 3.44
C THR A 163 -1.33 -21.46 4.45
N LEU A 164 -0.20 -21.09 5.09
CA LEU A 164 0.40 -21.89 6.16
C LEU A 164 -0.59 -22.13 7.30
N TYR A 165 -1.31 -21.09 7.73
CA TYR A 165 -2.38 -21.21 8.73
C TYR A 165 -3.47 -22.21 8.38
N ARG A 166 -3.84 -22.26 7.10
CA ARG A 166 -4.93 -23.12 6.62
C ARG A 166 -4.48 -24.56 6.46
N THR A 167 -3.24 -24.75 6.00
CA THR A 167 -2.70 -26.08 5.70
C THR A 167 -2.19 -26.79 6.96
N PHE A 168 -1.60 -26.05 7.91
CA PHE A 168 -1.02 -26.58 9.13
C PHE A 168 -1.47 -25.76 10.35
N PRO A 169 -2.78 -25.79 10.67
CA PRO A 169 -3.32 -25.01 11.79
C PRO A 169 -2.68 -25.36 13.14
N GLU A 170 -2.20 -26.59 13.33
CA GLU A 170 -1.52 -27.08 14.53
C GLU A 170 -0.25 -26.27 14.82
N ALA A 171 0.48 -25.88 13.77
CA ALA A 171 1.67 -25.04 13.89
C ALA A 171 1.39 -23.66 14.49
N PHE A 172 0.13 -23.25 14.64
CA PHE A 172 -0.27 -21.93 15.17
C PHE A 172 -1.26 -22.01 16.33
N ASN A 173 -2.06 -23.07 16.41
CA ASN A 173 -3.07 -23.25 17.43
C ASN A 173 -2.51 -23.84 18.74
N ASP A 174 -1.29 -24.37 18.71
CA ASP A 174 -0.57 -24.86 19.89
C ASP A 174 0.52 -23.89 20.38
N THR A 175 0.94 -24.03 21.64
CA THR A 175 2.05 -23.26 22.19
C THR A 175 3.40 -23.74 21.63
N LEU A 176 4.44 -22.91 21.73
CA LEU A 176 5.77 -23.26 21.21
C LEU A 176 6.30 -24.55 21.88
N GLU A 177 6.06 -24.71 23.18
CA GLU A 177 6.51 -25.86 23.97
C GLU A 177 5.95 -27.19 23.43
N ASN A 178 4.73 -27.16 22.89
CA ASN A 178 4.07 -28.35 22.35
C ASN A 178 4.58 -28.74 20.96
N ILE A 179 4.99 -27.75 20.15
CA ILE A 179 5.39 -27.98 18.76
C ILE A 179 6.91 -28.04 18.57
N GLN A 180 7.72 -27.56 19.51
CA GLN A 180 9.18 -27.42 19.35
C GLN A 180 9.94 -28.72 19.00
N HIS A 181 9.34 -29.88 19.27
CA HIS A 181 9.92 -31.19 18.97
C HIS A 181 9.36 -31.82 17.68
N ASP A 182 8.33 -31.21 17.08
CA ASP A 182 7.83 -31.57 15.76
C ASP A 182 8.50 -30.71 14.70
N THR A 183 9.41 -31.32 13.94
CA THR A 183 10.19 -30.63 12.89
C THR A 183 9.29 -29.96 11.86
N ALA A 184 8.22 -30.61 11.42
CA ALA A 184 7.36 -30.08 10.36
C ALA A 184 6.55 -28.87 10.85
N LEU A 185 6.02 -28.93 12.07
CA LEU A 185 5.28 -27.82 12.66
C LEU A 185 6.20 -26.62 12.97
N MET A 186 7.43 -26.88 13.44
CA MET A 186 8.41 -25.82 13.66
C MET A 186 8.88 -25.15 12.38
N GLU A 187 9.24 -25.91 11.35
CA GLU A 187 9.61 -25.36 10.04
C GLU A 187 8.47 -24.51 9.46
N THR A 188 7.22 -24.93 9.65
CA THR A 188 6.05 -24.16 9.22
C THR A 188 5.92 -22.84 9.98
N ARG A 189 6.07 -22.86 11.31
CA ARG A 189 6.00 -21.63 12.11
C ARG A 189 7.16 -20.70 11.76
N GLU A 190 8.37 -21.22 11.59
CA GLU A 190 9.54 -20.44 11.16
C GLU A 190 9.34 -19.82 9.76
N ALA A 191 8.77 -20.57 8.82
CA ALA A 191 8.43 -20.04 7.50
C ALA A 191 7.46 -18.86 7.59
N ALA A 192 6.41 -18.96 8.42
CA ALA A 192 5.49 -17.86 8.65
C ALA A 192 6.17 -16.64 9.31
N VAL A 193 7.07 -16.87 10.27
CA VAL A 193 7.86 -15.81 10.92
C VAL A 193 8.77 -15.11 9.91
N ASN A 194 9.43 -15.85 9.02
CA ASN A 194 10.24 -15.30 7.93
C ASN A 194 9.38 -14.53 6.92
N ASP A 195 8.19 -15.02 6.59
CA ASP A 195 7.26 -14.29 5.73
C ASP A 195 6.77 -12.98 6.36
N ILE A 196 6.62 -12.91 7.69
CA ILE A 196 6.33 -11.65 8.41
C ILE A 196 7.48 -10.66 8.30
N ARG A 197 8.74 -11.13 8.41
CA ARG A 197 9.92 -10.28 8.17
C ARG A 197 9.90 -9.68 6.77
N GLU A 198 9.72 -10.52 5.77
CA GLU A 198 9.69 -10.10 4.37
C GLU A 198 8.50 -9.19 4.08
N LEU A 199 7.35 -9.45 4.70
CA LEU A 199 6.18 -8.57 4.65
C LEU A 199 6.52 -7.16 5.14
N ILE A 200 7.16 -7.02 6.31
CA ILE A 200 7.57 -5.71 6.83
C ILE A 200 8.56 -5.03 5.87
N ILE A 201 9.55 -5.74 5.35
CA ILE A 201 10.52 -5.18 4.40
C ILE A 201 9.81 -4.67 3.13
N ASN A 202 8.89 -5.45 2.58
CA ASN A 202 8.15 -5.08 1.37
C ASN A 202 7.18 -3.92 1.63
N VAL A 203 6.58 -3.85 2.82
CA VAL A 203 5.76 -2.71 3.25
C VAL A 203 6.61 -1.43 3.34
N LEU A 204 7.83 -1.49 3.88
CA LEU A 204 8.72 -0.32 3.94
C LEU A 204 9.13 0.16 2.54
N LYS A 205 9.46 -0.76 1.64
CA LYS A 205 9.74 -0.43 0.23
C LYS A 205 8.54 0.20 -0.45
N LEU A 206 7.36 -0.38 -0.25
CA LEU A 206 6.09 0.14 -0.77
C LEU A 206 5.83 1.57 -0.31
N ARG A 207 6.06 1.89 0.98
CA ARG A 207 5.96 3.26 1.50
C ARG A 207 6.95 4.20 0.81
N SER A 208 8.21 3.79 0.69
CA SER A 208 9.25 4.60 0.05
C SER A 208 8.91 4.91 -1.42
N SER A 209 8.37 3.95 -2.17
CA SER A 209 7.96 4.17 -3.56
C SER A 209 6.77 5.13 -3.66
N VAL A 210 5.81 5.06 -2.72
CA VAL A 210 4.67 6.00 -2.66
C VAL A 210 5.08 7.43 -2.29
N GLU A 211 6.09 7.59 -1.45
CA GLU A 211 6.58 8.92 -1.06
C GLU A 211 7.21 9.67 -2.23
N LYS A 212 7.66 8.96 -3.27
CA LYS A 212 8.22 9.51 -4.51
C LYS A 212 7.15 9.92 -5.55
N LEU A 213 5.87 9.53 -5.35
CA LEU A 213 4.70 9.98 -6.14
C LEU A 213 4.29 11.41 -5.80
#